data_AF-A0A2C1K5I7-F1
#
_entry.id   AF-A0A2C1K5I7-F1
#
_cell.length_a   1.000
_cell.length_b   1.000
_cell.length_c   1.000
_cell.angle_alpha   90.00
_cell.angle_beta   90.00
_cell.angle_gamma   90.00
#
_symmetry.space_group_name_H-M   'P 1'
#
loop_
_entity.id
_entity.type
_entity.pdbx_description
1 polymer ?
#
loop_
_entity_poly.entity_id
_entity_poly.type
_entity_poly.pdbx_seq_one_letter_code
_entity_poly.pdbx_strand_id
1 'polypeptide(L)' 'MSSQDIQQIIDELKMEYIRVQGDIEKLEATGHSTEKLESKLLELEEELSKIRTQLKNS' A
#
# COMPACT_ATOMS: atom_id res chain seq x y z
N MET A 1 1.37 15.05 13.97
CA MET A 1 1.25 13.60 14.18
C MET A 1 2.42 13.15 15.03
N SER A 2 2.19 12.27 15.99
CA SER A 2 3.27 11.60 16.72
C SER A 2 3.92 10.53 15.85
N SER A 3 5.14 10.12 16.20
CA SER A 3 5.80 8.98 15.52
C SER A 3 4.99 7.68 15.65
N GLN A 4 4.20 7.53 16.72
CA GLN A 4 3.29 6.39 16.90
C GLN A 4 2.13 6.43 15.90
N ASP A 5 1.51 7.60 15.68
CA ASP A 5 0.43 7.76 14.69
C ASP A 5 0.97 7.46 13.28
N ILE A 6 2.18 7.95 12.97
CA ILE A 6 2.83 7.70 11.67
C ILE A 6 3.10 6.20 11.49
N GLN A 7 3.57 5.51 12.52
CA GLN A 7 3.82 4.07 12.47
C GLN A 7 2.52 3.28 12.25
N GLN A 8 1.44 3.68 12.92
CA GLN A 8 0.13 3.07 12.72
C GLN A 8 -0.35 3.21 11.27
N ILE A 9 -0.24 4.41 10.69
CA ILE A 9 -0.60 4.65 9.28
C ILE A 9 0.26 3.80 8.33
N ILE A 10 1.56 3.67 8.59
CA ILE A 10 2.44 2.81 7.80
C ILE A 10 1.96 1.36 7.83
N ASP A 11 1.55 0.85 9.00
CA ASP A 11 1.12 -0.53 9.15
C ASP A 11 -0.25 -0.77 8.50
N GLU A 12 -1.17 0.20 8.57
CA GLU A 12 -2.43 0.18 7.80
C GLU A 12 -2.18 0.13 6.29
N LEU A 13 -1.30 0.98 5.77
CA LEU A 13 -0.94 0.99 4.34
C LEU A 13 -0.27 -0.32 3.89
N LYS A 14 0.55 -0.95 4.73
CA LYS A 14 1.13 -2.28 4.43
C LYS A 14 0.07 -3.38 4.39
N MET A 15 -0.89 -3.37 5.32
CA MET A 15 -1.98 -4.34 5.30
C MET A 15 -2.81 -4.19 4.03
N GLU A 16 -3.08 -2.95 3.61
CA GLU A 16 -3.76 -2.66 2.37
C GLU A 16 -2.99 -3.14 1.14
N TYR A 17 -1.68 -2.89 1.11
CA TYR A 17 -0.79 -3.37 0.04
C TYR A 17 -0.87 -4.90 -0.13
N ILE A 18 -0.76 -5.64 0.98
CA ILE A 18 -0.85 -7.12 0.98
C ILE A 18 -2.21 -7.58 0.46
N ARG A 19 -3.29 -6.90 0.86
CA ARG A 19 -4.65 -7.23 0.40
C ARG A 19 -4.79 -7.02 -1.10
N VAL A 20 -4.37 -5.87 -1.62
CA VAL A 20 -4.44 -5.55 -3.06
C VAL A 20 -3.62 -6.54 -3.88
N GLN A 21 -2.41 -6.88 -3.42
CA GLN A 21 -1.58 -7.89 -4.08
C GLN A 21 -2.27 -9.26 -4.15
N GLY A 22 -2.87 -9.71 -3.05
CA GLY A 22 -3.63 -10.97 -3.05
C GLY A 22 -4.87 -10.95 -3.94
N ASP A 23 -5.49 -9.80 -4.15
CA ASP A 23 -6.60 -9.65 -5.09
C ASP A 23 -6.15 -9.61 -6.54
N ILE A 24 -4.96 -9.03 -6.83
CA ILE A 24 -4.30 -9.13 -8.14
C ILE A 24 -4.06 -10.60 -8.49
N GLU A 25 -3.44 -11.37 -7.60
CA GLU A 25 -3.14 -12.79 -7.83
C GLU A 25 -4.41 -13.61 -8.18
N LYS A 26 -5.54 -13.32 -7.53
CA LYS A 26 -6.83 -13.97 -7.84
C LYS A 26 -7.37 -13.56 -9.21
N LEU A 27 -7.24 -12.30 -9.59
CA LEU A 27 -7.69 -11.83 -10.90
C LEU A 27 -6.82 -12.40 -12.02
N GLU A 28 -5.51 -12.44 -11.84
CA GLU A 28 -4.58 -13.09 -12.77
C GLU A 28 -4.93 -14.57 -12.94
N ALA A 29 -5.16 -15.29 -11.85
CA ALA A 29 -5.52 -16.72 -11.87
C ALA A 29 -6.84 -17.00 -12.60
N THR A 30 -7.72 -16.00 -12.71
CA THR A 30 -9.01 -16.11 -13.41
C THR A 30 -9.01 -15.43 -14.78
N GLY A 31 -7.86 -14.89 -15.23
CA GLY A 31 -7.71 -14.25 -16.53
C GLY A 31 -8.38 -12.88 -16.65
N HIS A 32 -8.66 -12.20 -15.54
CA HIS A 32 -9.24 -10.86 -15.53
C HIS A 32 -8.14 -9.78 -15.51
N SER A 33 -8.48 -8.59 -15.99
CA SER A 33 -7.56 -7.44 -16.00
C SER A 33 -7.25 -6.96 -14.58
N THR A 34 -5.97 -6.67 -14.32
CA THR A 34 -5.40 -6.22 -13.05
C THR A 34 -5.01 -4.75 -13.05
N GLU A 35 -5.03 -4.05 -14.20
CA GLU A 35 -4.45 -2.71 -14.39
C GLU A 35 -4.90 -1.69 -13.33
N LYS A 36 -6.18 -1.74 -12.92
CA LYS A 36 -6.71 -0.85 -11.89
C LYS A 36 -6.12 -1.13 -10.51
N LEU A 37 -5.95 -2.41 -10.16
CA LEU A 37 -5.36 -2.80 -8.89
C LEU A 37 -3.85 -2.57 -8.87
N GLU A 38 -3.17 -2.77 -10.01
CA GLU A 38 -1.75 -2.42 -10.16
C GLU A 38 -1.52 -0.91 -9.99
N SER A 39 -2.38 -0.09 -10.60
CA SER A 39 -2.35 1.37 -10.39
C SER A 39 -2.55 1.72 -8.92
N LYS A 40 -3.49 1.02 -8.25
CA LYS A 40 -3.72 1.21 -6.81
C LYS A 40 -2.51 0.79 -5.97
N LEU A 41 -1.83 -0.29 -6.36
CA LEU A 41 -0.63 -0.76 -5.68
C LEU A 41 0.49 0.29 -5.74
N LEU A 42 0.69 0.93 -6.90
CA LEU A 42 1.66 2.02 -7.08
C LEU A 42 1.32 3.23 -6.21
N GLU A 43 0.05 3.63 -6.15
CA GLU A 43 -0.39 4.72 -5.24
C GLU A 43 -0.04 4.42 -3.78
N LEU A 44 -0.25 3.18 -3.33
CA LEU A 44 0.08 2.75 -1.97
C LEU A 44 1.59 2.79 -1.71
N GLU A 45 2.42 2.45 -2.70
CA GLU A 45 3.88 2.53 -2.60
C GLU A 45 4.37 3.98 -2.47
N GLU A 46 3.80 4.89 -3.27
CA GLU A 46 4.10 6.32 -3.19
C GLU A 46 3.71 6.90 -1.82
N GLU A 47 2.51 6.54 -1.33
CA GLU A 47 2.03 6.99 -0.03
C GLU A 47 2.88 6.44 1.11
N LEU A 48 3.22 5.14 1.09
CA LEU A 48 4.13 4.52 2.06
C LEU A 48 5.49 5.22 2.10
N SER A 49 6.05 5.54 0.93
CA SER A 49 7.33 6.25 0.82
C SER A 49 7.26 7.65 1.45
N LYS A 50 6.19 8.39 1.17
CA LYS A 50 5.95 9.72 1.73
C LYS A 50 5.83 9.67 3.26
N ILE A 51 5.02 8.76 3.80
CA ILE A 51 4.80 8.64 5.24
C ILE A 51 6.07 8.16 5.97
N ARG A 52 6.83 7.21 5.40
CA ARG A 52 8.14 6.80 5.94
C ARG A 52 9.14 7.96 5.99
N THR A 53 9.12 8.82 4.98
CA THR A 53 9.97 10.02 4.97
C THR A 53 9.58 10.98 6.08
N GLN A 54 8.28 11.13 6.36
CA GLN A 54 7.80 11.92 7.51
C GLN A 54 8.27 11.32 8.84
N LEU A 55 8.19 9.99 9.02
CA LEU A 55 8.68 9.32 10.23
C LEU A 55 10.17 9.56 10.47
N LYS A 56 10.97 9.49 9.40
CA LYS A 56 12.43 9.69 9.47
C LYS A 56 12.78 11.13 9.87
N ASN A 57 11.93 12.08 9.48
CA ASN A 57 12.13 13.51 9.73
C ASN A 57 11.41 14.02 11.00
N SER A 58 10.76 13.12 11.75
CA SER A 58 10.01 13.44 12.99
C SER A 58 10.79 13.16 14.26
#